data_AF-A0A1V2WAE3-F1
#
_entry.id   AF-A0A1V2WAE3-F1
#
_cell.length_a   1.000
_cell.length_b   1.000
_cell.length_c   1.000
_cell.angle_alpha   90.00
_cell.angle_beta   90.00
_cell.angle_gamma   90.00
#
_symmetry.space_group_name_H-M   'P 1'
#
loop_
_entity.id
_entity.type
_entity.pdbx_description
1 polymer ?
#
loop_
_entity_poly.entity_id
_entity_poly.type
_entity_poly.pdbx_seq_one_letter_code
_entity_poly.pdbx_strand_id
1 'polypeptide(L)'
;MARDLCGHLSDLIETHTVSGSPCYDKQTVDISCAIAALIMNDRHDDAGVWLHNLIFRLRDAKRLGRYVPLSTDSYDDLVAIRYEHLEMSDELTQVSTLIPALALWCERLGMQAEYDGLVQQVAPLYDKTTLNVWFCGTEFESDMVDPYKLMASGFAEVVRLPARMGELSSTLQRMPDGVPKLADLRASKYGMPWIALLAARHWHLQLPHDLIFCLTNIAREASPQGQTGSEV
;
A
#
# COMPACT_ATOMS: atom_id res chain seq x y z
N MET A 1 24.19 8.06 3.01
CA MET A 1 23.83 6.62 2.96
C MET A 1 22.34 6.41 2.73
N ALA A 2 21.43 6.75 3.67
CA ALA A 2 19.98 6.53 3.47
C ALA A 2 19.40 7.31 2.27
N ARG A 3 19.77 8.59 2.14
CA ARG A 3 19.43 9.41 0.96
C ARG A 3 19.94 8.83 -0.35
N ASP A 4 21.18 8.34 -0.37
CA ASP A 4 21.79 7.74 -1.56
C ASP A 4 21.08 6.44 -1.98
N LEU A 5 20.68 5.60 -1.01
CA LEU A 5 19.89 4.40 -1.26
C LEU A 5 18.51 4.74 -1.83
N CYS A 6 17.84 5.78 -1.31
CA CYS A 6 16.59 6.28 -1.88
C CYS A 6 16.79 6.92 -3.26
N GLY A 7 17.97 7.51 -3.50
CA GLY A 7 18.54 7.87 -4.80
C GLY A 7 18.36 6.72 -5.79
N HIS A 8 19.09 5.64 -5.52
CA HIS A 8 19.08 4.44 -6.35
C HIS A 8 17.71 3.77 -6.47
N LEU A 9 16.86 3.85 -5.43
CA LEU A 9 15.49 3.34 -5.52
C LEU A 9 14.68 4.06 -6.60
N SER A 10 14.79 5.39 -6.69
CA SER A 10 14.05 6.09 -7.76
C SER A 10 14.70 5.86 -9.12
N ASP A 11 16.02 5.79 -9.21
CA ASP A 11 16.70 5.43 -10.45
C ASP A 11 16.23 4.05 -10.94
N LEU A 12 16.07 3.09 -10.03
CA LEU A 12 15.52 1.76 -10.33
C LEU A 12 14.07 1.87 -10.83
N ILE A 13 13.21 2.61 -10.12
CA ILE A 13 11.81 2.80 -10.50
C ILE A 13 11.68 3.44 -11.90
N GLU A 14 12.47 4.48 -12.16
CA GLU A 14 12.47 5.24 -13.41
C GLU A 14 12.98 4.38 -14.58
N THR A 15 14.10 3.69 -14.39
CA THR A 15 14.73 2.90 -15.47
C THR A 15 14.04 1.56 -15.71
N HIS A 16 13.41 0.97 -14.70
CA HIS A 16 12.75 -0.33 -14.79
C HIS A 16 11.24 -0.15 -14.71
N THR A 17 10.64 0.22 -15.84
CA THR A 17 9.20 0.55 -15.91
C THR A 17 8.26 -0.58 -15.47
N VAL A 18 8.75 -1.83 -15.43
CA VAL A 18 8.03 -2.99 -14.86
C VAL A 18 7.67 -2.79 -13.39
N SER A 19 8.39 -1.92 -12.66
CA SER A 19 8.07 -1.52 -11.28
C SER A 19 6.68 -0.89 -11.14
N GLY A 20 6.12 -0.32 -12.22
CA GLY A 20 4.76 0.20 -12.26
C GLY A 20 3.68 -0.85 -12.58
N SER A 21 4.05 -2.12 -12.73
CA SER A 21 3.13 -3.21 -13.13
C SER A 21 3.26 -4.41 -12.19
N PRO A 22 2.73 -4.33 -10.95
CA PRO A 22 2.78 -5.43 -10.00
C PRO A 22 2.14 -6.69 -10.59
N CYS A 23 2.79 -7.82 -10.34
CA CYS A 23 2.39 -9.14 -10.80
C CYS A 23 1.43 -9.82 -9.81
N TYR A 24 1.54 -9.48 -8.52
CA TYR A 24 0.78 -10.09 -7.44
C TYR A 24 0.24 -9.01 -6.51
N ASP A 25 -0.97 -9.22 -5.98
CA ASP A 25 -1.58 -8.30 -5.01
C ASP A 25 -0.75 -8.20 -3.73
N LYS A 26 -0.08 -9.28 -3.32
CA LYS A 26 0.84 -9.26 -2.17
C LYS A 26 1.99 -8.26 -2.30
N GLN A 27 2.35 -7.83 -3.51
CA GLN A 27 3.40 -6.81 -3.71
C GLN A 27 2.99 -5.42 -3.18
N THR A 28 1.76 -5.26 -2.70
CA THR A 28 1.30 -4.10 -1.95
C THR A 28 2.24 -3.72 -0.80
N VAL A 29 2.80 -4.70 -0.08
CA VAL A 29 3.79 -4.45 0.99
C VAL A 29 5.07 -3.85 0.44
N ASP A 30 5.58 -4.38 -0.68
CA ASP A 30 6.79 -3.89 -1.31
C ASP A 30 6.62 -2.46 -1.82
N ILE A 31 5.48 -2.20 -2.48
CA ILE A 31 5.13 -0.88 -3.00
C ILE A 31 5.03 0.13 -1.86
N SER A 32 4.33 -0.21 -0.78
CA SER A 32 4.18 0.68 0.36
C SER A 32 5.49 0.92 1.11
N CYS A 33 6.38 -0.09 1.19
CA CYS A 33 7.74 0.10 1.71
C CYS A 33 8.50 1.15 0.90
N ALA A 34 8.47 1.02 -0.44
CA ALA A 34 9.19 1.91 -1.33
C ALA A 34 8.62 3.34 -1.31
N ILE A 35 7.29 3.51 -1.36
CA ILE A 35 6.65 4.83 -1.24
C ILE A 35 7.00 5.47 0.11
N ALA A 36 6.91 4.72 1.21
CA ALA A 36 7.29 5.22 2.54
C ALA A 36 8.76 5.65 2.59
N ALA A 37 9.68 4.85 2.04
CA ALA A 37 11.10 5.18 2.00
C ALA A 37 11.37 6.48 1.21
N LEU A 38 10.69 6.68 0.07
CA LEU A 38 10.78 7.91 -0.72
C LEU A 38 10.27 9.12 0.07
N ILE A 39 9.07 9.03 0.65
CA ILE A 39 8.45 10.12 1.43
C ILE A 39 9.31 10.47 2.65
N MET A 40 9.81 9.48 3.38
CA MET A 40 10.67 9.71 4.56
C MET A 40 12.04 10.33 4.21
N ASN A 41 12.38 10.41 2.92
CA ASN A 41 13.63 11.01 2.42
C ASN A 41 13.35 12.20 1.50
N ASP A 42 12.21 12.89 1.68
CA ASP A 42 11.80 14.11 0.96
C ASP A 42 11.64 13.91 -0.56
N ARG A 43 11.48 12.68 -1.05
CA ARG A 43 11.30 12.32 -2.47
C ARG A 43 9.82 12.16 -2.84
N HIS A 44 9.01 13.14 -2.47
CA HIS A 44 7.56 13.11 -2.69
C HIS A 44 7.18 13.07 -4.16
N ASP A 45 7.89 13.81 -5.01
CA ASP A 45 7.62 13.86 -6.45
C ASP A 45 7.86 12.51 -7.12
N ASP A 46 8.96 11.82 -6.79
CA ASP A 46 9.26 10.49 -7.32
C ASP A 46 8.21 9.46 -6.90
N ALA A 47 7.78 9.52 -5.63
CA ALA A 47 6.69 8.70 -5.13
C ALA A 47 5.37 8.98 -5.88
N GLY A 48 5.07 10.25 -6.16
CA GLY A 48 3.88 10.66 -6.91
C GLY A 48 3.90 10.17 -8.35
N VAL A 49 5.00 10.35 -9.07
CA VAL A 49 5.17 9.84 -10.44
C VAL A 49 5.01 8.32 -10.49
N TRP A 50 5.59 7.61 -9.54
CA TRP A 50 5.46 6.16 -9.50
C TRP A 50 4.04 5.71 -9.16
N LEU A 51 3.37 6.36 -8.19
CA LEU A 51 1.99 6.08 -7.83
C LEU A 51 1.03 6.29 -9.01
N HIS A 52 1.21 7.38 -9.75
CA HIS A 52 0.50 7.62 -11.01
C HIS A 52 0.68 6.44 -11.96
N ASN A 53 1.94 6.03 -12.22
CA ASN A 53 2.23 4.91 -13.12
C ASN A 53 1.57 3.59 -12.67
N LEU A 54 1.60 3.28 -11.37
CA LEU A 54 0.94 2.10 -10.80
C LEU A 54 -0.57 2.08 -11.10
N ILE A 55 -1.26 3.19 -10.85
CA ILE A 55 -2.71 3.31 -11.03
C ILE A 55 -3.10 3.17 -12.51
N PHE A 56 -2.43 3.91 -13.39
CA PHE A 56 -2.77 3.91 -14.81
C PHE A 56 -2.41 2.60 -15.50
N ARG A 57 -1.31 1.94 -15.10
CA ARG A 57 -0.96 0.61 -15.61
C ARG A 57 -1.91 -0.48 -15.11
N LEU A 58 -2.44 -0.34 -13.89
CA LEU A 58 -3.45 -1.27 -13.37
C LEU A 58 -4.73 -1.22 -14.21
N ARG A 59 -5.17 -0.02 -14.58
CA ARG A 59 -6.29 0.19 -15.52
C ARG A 59 -6.06 -0.52 -16.85
N ASP A 60 -4.89 -0.29 -17.44
CA ASP A 60 -4.57 -0.79 -18.77
C ASP A 60 -4.40 -2.32 -18.75
N ALA A 61 -3.79 -2.88 -17.69
CA ALA A 61 -3.70 -4.31 -17.45
C ALA A 61 -5.08 -4.99 -17.40
N LYS A 62 -6.02 -4.43 -16.63
CA LYS A 62 -7.38 -5.01 -16.55
C LYS A 62 -8.12 -4.92 -17.88
N ARG A 63 -7.97 -3.83 -18.63
CA ARG A 63 -8.56 -3.69 -19.98
C ARG A 63 -7.98 -4.67 -20.99
N LEU A 64 -6.68 -4.95 -20.90
CA LEU A 64 -6.01 -5.94 -21.74
C LEU A 64 -6.36 -7.38 -21.33
N GLY A 65 -6.93 -7.59 -20.15
CA GLY A 65 -7.16 -8.92 -19.57
C GLY A 65 -5.87 -9.66 -19.26
N ARG A 66 -4.75 -8.94 -19.09
CA ARG A 66 -3.40 -9.50 -18.90
C ARG A 66 -2.60 -8.59 -17.98
N TYR A 67 -1.62 -9.13 -17.28
CA TYR A 67 -0.77 -8.38 -16.34
C TYR A 67 -1.51 -7.81 -15.12
N VAL A 68 -2.76 -8.22 -14.88
CA VAL A 68 -3.46 -7.88 -13.64
C VAL A 68 -2.74 -8.56 -12.47
N PRO A 69 -2.55 -7.87 -11.32
CA PRO A 69 -1.99 -8.51 -10.14
C PRO A 69 -2.85 -9.69 -9.70
N LEU A 70 -2.24 -10.87 -9.57
CA LEU A 70 -2.96 -12.05 -9.10
C LEU A 70 -3.12 -12.00 -7.58
N SER A 71 -4.27 -12.45 -7.09
CA SER A 71 -4.52 -12.67 -5.66
C SER A 71 -3.79 -13.91 -5.13
N THR A 72 -3.31 -14.80 -6.02
CA THR A 72 -2.54 -16.00 -5.70
C THR A 72 -1.05 -15.78 -5.90
N ASP A 73 -0.24 -16.69 -5.36
CA ASP A 73 1.23 -16.68 -5.51
C ASP A 73 1.73 -17.61 -6.62
N SER A 74 0.83 -18.05 -7.51
CA SER A 74 1.13 -19.02 -8.55
C SER A 74 1.93 -18.38 -9.70
N TYR A 75 3.22 -18.70 -9.76
CA TYR A 75 4.08 -18.28 -10.88
C TYR A 75 3.64 -18.94 -12.19
N ASP A 76 3.21 -20.20 -12.14
CA ASP A 76 2.79 -20.94 -13.33
C ASP A 76 1.55 -20.31 -13.97
N ASP A 77 0.55 -19.92 -13.17
CA ASP A 77 -0.63 -19.21 -13.66
C ASP A 77 -0.25 -17.84 -14.23
N LEU A 78 0.64 -17.11 -13.55
CA LEU A 78 1.14 -15.81 -14.03
C LEU A 78 1.80 -15.93 -15.41
N VAL A 79 2.65 -16.94 -15.61
CA VAL A 79 3.31 -17.22 -16.88
C VAL A 79 2.29 -17.64 -17.92
N ALA A 80 1.39 -18.58 -17.60
CA ALA A 80 0.39 -19.08 -18.53
C ALA A 80 -0.52 -17.96 -19.06
N ILE A 81 -0.95 -17.04 -18.21
CA ILE A 81 -1.76 -15.86 -18.60
C ILE A 81 -0.98 -14.95 -19.54
N ARG A 82 0.29 -14.65 -19.22
CA ARG A 82 1.11 -13.72 -20.02
C ARG A 82 1.38 -14.23 -21.42
N TYR A 83 1.53 -15.54 -21.57
CA TYR A 83 1.74 -16.20 -22.86
C TYR A 83 0.44 -16.73 -23.48
N GLU A 84 -0.71 -16.32 -22.96
CA GLU A 84 -2.04 -16.64 -23.52
C GLU A 84 -2.35 -18.15 -23.56
N HIS A 85 -1.71 -18.91 -22.67
CA HIS A 85 -1.99 -20.33 -22.43
C HIS A 85 -3.12 -20.53 -21.42
N LEU A 86 -3.45 -19.49 -20.65
CA LEU A 86 -4.56 -19.46 -19.70
C LEU A 86 -5.30 -18.13 -19.84
N GLU A 87 -6.63 -18.16 -19.88
CA GLU A 87 -7.43 -16.94 -19.83
C GLU A 87 -7.43 -16.35 -18.41
N MET A 88 -7.43 -15.02 -18.29
CA MET A 88 -7.56 -14.35 -17.01
C MET A 88 -8.97 -14.58 -16.45
N SER A 89 -9.08 -15.40 -15.41
CA SER A 89 -10.34 -15.62 -14.71
C SER A 89 -10.50 -14.68 -13.52
N ASP A 90 -11.76 -14.45 -13.12
CA ASP A 90 -12.04 -13.65 -11.94
C ASP A 90 -11.54 -14.33 -10.65
N GLU A 91 -11.41 -15.66 -10.63
CA GLU A 91 -10.86 -16.41 -9.48
C GLU A 91 -9.44 -15.97 -9.12
N LEU A 92 -8.63 -15.63 -10.11
CA LEU A 92 -7.25 -15.22 -9.93
C LEU A 92 -7.11 -13.77 -9.47
N THR A 93 -8.22 -13.01 -9.43
CA THR A 93 -8.27 -11.60 -9.04
C THR A 93 -9.39 -11.34 -8.02
N GLN A 94 -9.78 -12.33 -7.22
CA GLN A 94 -10.94 -12.25 -6.32
C GLN A 94 -10.80 -11.24 -5.19
N VAL A 95 -9.57 -10.96 -4.75
CA VAL A 95 -9.31 -10.10 -3.59
C VAL A 95 -8.17 -9.15 -3.90
N SER A 96 -8.30 -7.89 -3.49
CA SER A 96 -7.23 -6.90 -3.62
C SER A 96 -7.08 -6.00 -2.40
N THR A 97 -5.87 -6.03 -1.85
CA THR A 97 -5.34 -5.04 -0.90
C THR A 97 -4.61 -3.89 -1.59
N LEU A 98 -4.17 -4.10 -2.84
CA LEU A 98 -3.43 -3.11 -3.61
C LEU A 98 -4.27 -1.87 -3.92
N ILE A 99 -5.49 -2.04 -4.43
CA ILE A 99 -6.34 -0.90 -4.83
C ILE A 99 -6.63 0.03 -3.62
N PRO A 100 -7.05 -0.48 -2.45
CA PRO A 100 -7.17 0.34 -1.24
C PRO A 100 -5.87 1.01 -0.80
N ALA A 101 -4.73 0.30 -0.87
CA ALA A 101 -3.44 0.88 -0.51
C ALA A 101 -3.03 2.03 -1.44
N LEU A 102 -3.24 1.90 -2.76
CA LEU A 102 -3.00 2.99 -3.71
C LEU A 102 -3.89 4.20 -3.41
N ALA A 103 -5.16 3.98 -3.06
CA ALA A 103 -6.06 5.05 -2.66
C ALA A 103 -5.56 5.80 -1.41
N LEU A 104 -5.08 5.06 -0.40
CA LEU A 104 -4.50 5.63 0.82
C LEU A 104 -3.25 6.45 0.51
N TRP A 105 -2.39 5.97 -0.39
CA TRP A 105 -1.22 6.73 -0.83
C TRP A 105 -1.59 7.99 -1.60
N CYS A 106 -2.65 7.97 -2.43
CA CYS A 106 -3.15 9.19 -3.07
C CYS A 106 -3.57 10.24 -2.03
N GLU A 107 -4.32 9.84 -1.00
CA GLU A 107 -4.73 10.74 0.08
C GLU A 107 -3.50 11.33 0.80
N ARG A 108 -2.50 10.49 1.11
CA ARG A 108 -1.28 10.94 1.80
C ARG A 108 -0.44 11.91 0.99
N LEU A 109 -0.35 11.71 -0.32
CA LEU A 109 0.42 12.56 -1.23
C LEU A 109 -0.40 13.76 -1.76
N GLY A 110 -1.69 13.87 -1.41
CA GLY A 110 -2.57 14.93 -1.90
C GLY A 110 -2.93 14.81 -3.38
N MET A 111 -2.86 13.60 -3.94
CA MET A 111 -3.03 13.30 -5.36
C MET A 111 -4.51 13.09 -5.72
N GLN A 112 -5.29 14.18 -5.69
CA GLN A 112 -6.73 14.13 -5.94
C GLN A 112 -7.08 13.60 -7.34
N ALA A 113 -6.33 14.00 -8.38
CA ALA A 113 -6.62 13.59 -9.76
C ALA A 113 -6.41 12.08 -9.96
N GLU A 114 -5.35 11.52 -9.37
CA GLU A 114 -5.06 10.09 -9.39
C GLU A 114 -6.08 9.29 -8.59
N TYR A 115 -6.50 9.81 -7.42
CA TYR A 115 -7.60 9.21 -6.65
C TYR A 115 -8.89 9.15 -7.47
N ASP A 116 -9.27 10.26 -8.12
CA ASP A 116 -10.46 10.32 -8.96
C ASP A 116 -10.36 9.32 -10.12
N GLY A 117 -9.19 9.23 -10.77
CA GLY A 117 -8.89 8.23 -11.78
C GLY A 117 -9.04 6.79 -11.26
N LEU A 118 -8.52 6.51 -10.06
CA LEU A 118 -8.62 5.20 -9.41
C LEU A 118 -10.09 4.84 -9.15
N VAL A 119 -10.89 5.73 -8.55
CA VAL A 119 -12.29 5.46 -8.20
C VAL A 119 -13.19 5.40 -9.42
N GLN A 120 -12.98 6.26 -10.43
CA GLN A 120 -13.89 6.39 -11.57
C GLN A 120 -13.52 5.50 -12.75
N GLN A 121 -12.24 5.14 -12.91
CA GLN A 121 -11.76 4.43 -14.11
C GLN A 121 -11.13 3.08 -13.81
N VAL A 122 -10.59 2.86 -12.60
CA VAL A 122 -9.91 1.62 -12.26
C VAL A 122 -10.82 0.71 -11.46
N ALA A 123 -11.26 1.12 -10.27
CA ALA A 123 -12.10 0.31 -9.39
C ALA A 123 -13.34 -0.29 -10.07
N PRO A 124 -14.05 0.39 -11.00
CA PRO A 124 -15.18 -0.19 -11.72
C PRO A 124 -14.81 -1.35 -12.64
N LEU A 125 -13.55 -1.46 -13.08
CA LEU A 125 -13.05 -2.61 -13.86
C LEU A 125 -12.83 -3.86 -13.00
N TYR A 126 -12.86 -3.70 -11.67
CA TYR A 126 -12.64 -4.73 -10.66
C TYR A 126 -13.95 -5.01 -9.89
N ASP A 127 -15.10 -4.93 -10.56
CA ASP A 127 -16.44 -5.10 -9.98
C ASP A 127 -16.67 -6.46 -9.31
N LYS A 128 -15.93 -7.48 -9.72
CA LYS A 128 -15.93 -8.83 -9.14
C LYS A 128 -14.80 -9.07 -8.12
N THR A 129 -13.94 -8.08 -7.89
CA THR A 129 -12.86 -8.16 -6.90
C THR A 129 -13.34 -7.57 -5.58
N THR A 130 -13.15 -8.33 -4.50
CA THR A 130 -13.36 -7.85 -3.14
C THR A 130 -12.18 -7.01 -2.71
N LEU A 131 -12.39 -5.70 -2.58
CA LEU A 131 -11.39 -4.81 -2.01
C LEU A 131 -11.36 -4.97 -0.50
N ASN A 132 -10.18 -5.16 0.07
CA ASN A 132 -10.02 -5.34 1.51
C ASN A 132 -8.85 -4.56 2.09
N VAL A 133 -8.96 -4.25 3.38
CA VAL A 133 -7.87 -3.71 4.19
C VAL A 133 -7.66 -4.61 5.39
N TRP A 134 -6.42 -4.69 5.87
CA TRP A 134 -6.07 -5.57 6.98
C TRP A 134 -5.93 -4.79 8.29
N PHE A 135 -6.47 -5.36 9.36
CA PHE A 135 -6.38 -4.85 10.72
C PHE A 135 -5.52 -5.80 11.55
N CYS A 136 -4.59 -5.23 12.30
CA CYS A 136 -3.75 -6.00 13.21
C CYS A 136 -4.54 -6.43 14.45
N GLY A 137 -4.30 -7.65 14.95
CA GLY A 137 -4.87 -8.13 16.20
C GLY A 137 -4.16 -7.52 17.42
N THR A 138 -4.74 -7.68 18.62
CA THR A 138 -4.14 -7.22 19.88
C THR A 138 -2.75 -7.80 20.15
N GLU A 139 -2.50 -9.02 19.67
CA GLU A 139 -1.23 -9.74 19.83
C GLU A 139 -0.22 -9.44 18.72
N PHE A 140 -0.53 -8.52 17.80
CA PHE A 140 0.31 -8.29 16.61
C PHE A 140 1.77 -8.00 16.95
N GLU A 141 2.02 -7.15 17.96
CA GLU A 141 3.38 -6.78 18.35
C GLU A 141 4.14 -7.93 19.05
N SER A 142 3.46 -8.73 19.88
CA SER A 142 4.05 -9.92 20.50
C SER A 142 4.34 -11.02 19.47
N ASP A 143 3.54 -11.10 18.41
CA ASP A 143 3.62 -12.14 17.39
C ASP A 143 4.55 -11.80 16.21
N MET A 144 5.13 -10.59 16.13
CA MET A 144 5.95 -10.14 14.99
C MET A 144 7.11 -11.08 14.60
N VAL A 145 7.59 -11.87 15.56
CA VAL A 145 8.71 -12.81 15.38
C VAL A 145 8.29 -14.20 14.90
N ASP A 146 6.99 -14.50 14.85
CA ASP A 146 6.44 -15.80 14.47
C ASP A 146 5.44 -15.63 13.32
N PRO A 147 5.78 -16.05 12.08
CA PRO A 147 4.92 -15.82 10.92
C PRO A 147 3.56 -16.49 11.03
N TYR A 148 3.47 -17.65 11.69
CA TYR A 148 2.22 -18.39 11.79
C TYR A 148 1.26 -17.71 12.76
N LYS A 149 1.78 -17.22 13.89
CA LYS A 149 0.98 -16.43 14.82
C LYS A 149 0.62 -15.08 14.22
N LEU A 150 1.58 -14.40 13.59
CA LEU A 150 1.35 -13.09 12.98
C LEU A 150 0.29 -13.14 11.87
N MET A 151 0.31 -14.19 11.03
CA MET A 151 -0.72 -14.41 10.02
C MET A 151 -2.11 -14.62 10.63
N ALA A 152 -2.19 -15.26 11.81
CA ALA A 152 -3.43 -15.42 12.56
C ALA A 152 -3.80 -14.18 13.40
N SER A 153 -2.87 -13.21 13.55
CA SER A 153 -2.98 -12.05 14.42
C SER A 153 -3.54 -10.84 13.67
N GLY A 154 -4.74 -11.00 13.13
CA GLY A 154 -5.46 -9.94 12.44
C GLY A 154 -6.60 -10.46 11.57
N PHE A 155 -7.24 -9.55 10.86
CA PHE A 155 -8.36 -9.86 9.98
C PHE A 155 -8.47 -8.83 8.87
N ALA A 156 -9.12 -9.23 7.78
CA ALA A 156 -9.41 -8.35 6.67
C ALA A 156 -10.87 -7.91 6.70
N GLU A 157 -11.12 -6.63 6.43
CA GLU A 157 -12.47 -6.12 6.23
C GLU A 157 -12.67 -5.70 4.78
N VAL A 158 -13.88 -5.91 4.29
CA VAL A 158 -14.27 -5.46 2.96
C VAL A 158 -14.50 -3.96 2.98
N VAL A 159 -13.92 -3.27 2.01
CA VAL A 159 -14.02 -1.81 1.91
C VAL A 159 -14.61 -1.38 0.57
N ARG A 160 -15.21 -0.19 0.57
CA ARG A 160 -15.57 0.52 -0.65
C ARG A 160 -14.84 1.84 -0.65
N LEU A 161 -14.21 2.17 -1.77
CA LEU A 161 -13.59 3.48 -1.92
C LEU A 161 -14.71 4.54 -1.96
N PRO A 162 -14.65 5.58 -1.11
CA PRO A 162 -15.63 6.67 -1.18
C PRO A 162 -15.49 7.45 -2.49
N ALA A 163 -16.51 8.23 -2.84
CA ALA A 163 -16.47 9.05 -4.05
C ALA A 163 -15.49 10.23 -3.92
N ARG A 164 -15.18 10.65 -2.69
CA ARG A 164 -14.31 11.79 -2.39
C ARG A 164 -13.11 11.35 -1.56
N MET A 165 -11.93 11.79 -1.96
CA MET A 165 -10.67 11.45 -1.26
C MET A 165 -10.68 11.86 0.21
N GLY A 166 -11.26 13.04 0.53
CA GLY A 166 -11.34 13.53 1.91
C GLY A 166 -12.21 12.68 2.85
N GLU A 167 -12.98 11.73 2.33
CA GLU A 167 -13.78 10.77 3.12
C GLU A 167 -13.04 9.44 3.32
N LEU A 168 -11.86 9.26 2.69
CA LEU A 168 -11.16 7.98 2.66
C LEU A 168 -10.66 7.59 4.05
N SER A 169 -9.90 8.45 4.72
CA SER A 169 -9.40 8.17 6.07
C SER A 169 -10.54 7.91 7.06
N SER A 170 -11.62 8.69 7.06
CA SER A 170 -12.74 8.44 7.97
C SER A 170 -13.49 7.14 7.67
N THR A 171 -13.52 6.72 6.40
CA THR A 171 -14.11 5.43 5.99
C THR A 171 -13.21 4.25 6.38
N LEU A 172 -11.90 4.35 6.12
CA LEU A 172 -10.96 3.25 6.30
C LEU A 172 -10.38 3.16 7.71
N GLN A 173 -10.31 4.25 8.46
CA GLN A 173 -9.87 4.29 9.87
C GLN A 173 -10.99 3.96 10.85
N ARG A 174 -12.18 3.57 10.38
CA ARG A 174 -13.23 3.09 11.29
C ARG A 174 -12.80 1.73 11.84
N MET A 175 -11.94 1.77 12.84
CA MET A 175 -11.40 0.59 13.49
C MET A 175 -12.51 -0.10 14.26
N PRO A 176 -12.66 -1.43 14.12
CA PRO A 176 -13.48 -2.21 15.02
C PRO A 176 -13.00 -2.06 16.46
N ASP A 177 -13.94 -2.18 17.40
CA ASP A 177 -13.61 -2.09 18.83
C ASP A 177 -12.58 -3.14 19.22
N GLY A 178 -11.56 -2.74 20.00
CA GLY A 178 -10.51 -3.63 20.49
C GLY A 178 -9.33 -3.84 19.53
N VAL A 179 -9.36 -3.28 18.32
CA VAL A 179 -8.21 -3.29 17.41
C VAL A 179 -7.16 -2.27 17.89
N PRO A 180 -5.90 -2.67 18.10
CA PRO A 180 -4.84 -1.73 18.47
C PRO A 180 -4.54 -0.79 17.31
N LYS A 181 -4.28 0.48 17.63
CA LYS A 181 -3.71 1.42 16.65
C LYS A 181 -2.24 1.14 16.52
N LEU A 182 -1.71 1.20 15.31
CA LEU A 182 -0.27 1.07 15.11
C LEU A 182 0.53 2.13 15.86
N ALA A 183 -0.02 3.34 16.04
CA ALA A 183 0.59 4.38 16.85
C ALA A 183 0.75 3.98 18.34
N ASP A 184 -0.06 3.04 18.82
CA ASP A 184 -0.04 2.58 20.21
C ASP A 184 0.96 1.44 20.46
N LEU A 185 1.52 0.84 19.40
CA LEU A 185 2.57 -0.17 19.53
C LEU A 185 3.81 0.40 20.23
N ARG A 186 4.53 -0.44 20.97
CA ARG A 186 5.78 -0.05 21.63
C ARG A 186 6.80 0.42 20.60
N ALA A 187 6.94 -0.28 19.48
CA ALA A 187 7.82 0.11 18.39
C ALA A 187 7.57 1.56 17.93
N SER A 188 6.30 1.93 17.73
CA SER A 188 5.88 3.29 17.35
C SER A 188 6.19 4.31 18.43
N LYS A 189 5.95 3.98 19.71
CA LYS A 189 6.30 4.84 20.86
C LYS A 189 7.79 5.10 21.01
N TYR A 190 8.64 4.20 20.51
CA TYR A 190 10.10 4.39 20.42
C TYR A 190 10.55 5.02 19.09
N GLY A 191 9.62 5.57 18.30
CA GLY A 191 9.91 6.23 17.04
C GLY A 191 10.26 5.27 15.90
N MET A 192 9.88 3.99 15.99
CA MET A 192 10.18 2.95 15.01
C MET A 192 8.92 2.25 14.45
N PRO A 193 7.88 2.97 13.97
CA PRO A 193 6.67 2.33 13.44
C PRO A 193 6.92 1.49 12.17
N TRP A 194 8.04 1.72 11.48
CA TRP A 194 8.44 0.91 10.32
C TRP A 194 8.76 -0.55 10.67
N ILE A 195 8.90 -0.92 11.95
CA ILE A 195 9.06 -2.33 12.34
C ILE A 195 7.83 -3.15 11.89
N ALA A 196 6.62 -2.62 12.00
CA ALA A 196 5.42 -3.30 11.51
C ALA A 196 5.45 -3.50 9.99
N LEU A 197 5.95 -2.50 9.25
CA LEU A 197 6.15 -2.57 7.80
C LEU A 197 7.17 -3.64 7.42
N LEU A 198 8.31 -3.67 8.13
CA LEU A 198 9.37 -4.64 7.91
C LEU A 198 8.93 -6.07 8.25
N ALA A 199 8.14 -6.26 9.31
CA ALA A 199 7.57 -7.55 9.66
C ALA A 199 6.63 -8.07 8.57
N ALA A 200 5.70 -7.21 8.09
CA ALA A 200 4.81 -7.56 6.99
C ALA A 200 5.59 -7.92 5.72
N ARG A 201 6.65 -7.17 5.40
CA ARG A 201 7.52 -7.45 4.24
C ARG A 201 8.27 -8.77 4.41
N HIS A 202 8.88 -8.97 5.58
CA HIS A 202 9.73 -10.13 5.87
C HIS A 202 8.96 -11.44 5.78
N TRP A 203 7.72 -11.45 6.28
CA TRP A 203 6.85 -12.62 6.30
C TRP A 203 5.88 -12.69 5.12
N HIS A 204 5.96 -11.75 4.17
CA HIS A 204 5.04 -11.63 3.04
C HIS A 204 3.55 -11.58 3.45
N LEU A 205 3.26 -10.83 4.51
CA LEU A 205 1.91 -10.65 5.06
C LEU A 205 1.28 -9.33 4.58
N GLN A 206 -0.03 -9.20 4.85
CA GLN A 206 -0.78 -7.99 4.54
C GLN A 206 -0.33 -6.80 5.39
N LEU A 207 -0.52 -5.60 4.84
CA LEU A 207 -0.21 -4.34 5.52
C LEU A 207 -1.35 -3.93 6.46
N PRO A 208 -1.07 -3.62 7.73
CA PRO A 208 -2.05 -2.93 8.56
C PRO A 208 -2.44 -1.58 7.95
N HIS A 209 -3.74 -1.37 7.79
CA HIS A 209 -4.35 -0.26 7.06
C HIS A 209 -3.90 1.13 7.57
N ASP A 210 -3.64 1.28 8.87
CA ASP A 210 -3.28 2.53 9.52
C ASP A 210 -1.77 2.83 9.51
N LEU A 211 -0.97 1.94 8.92
CA LEU A 211 0.48 2.06 8.85
C LEU A 211 0.91 3.27 8.02
N ILE A 212 0.22 3.47 6.90
CA ILE A 212 0.42 4.59 5.99
C ILE A 212 0.22 5.93 6.75
N PHE A 213 -0.74 5.99 7.67
CA PHE A 213 -0.99 7.15 8.51
C PHE A 213 0.13 7.36 9.53
N CYS A 214 0.58 6.29 10.18
CA CYS A 214 1.67 6.37 11.16
C CYS A 214 2.99 6.83 10.53
N LEU A 215 3.36 6.29 9.37
CA LEU A 215 4.63 6.59 8.69
C LEU A 215 4.70 8.05 8.21
N THR A 216 3.57 8.60 7.74
CA THR A 216 3.53 9.97 7.22
C THR A 216 3.55 11.05 8.30
N ASN A 217 3.03 10.76 9.49
CA ASN A 217 3.14 11.68 10.63
C ASN A 217 4.61 11.88 11.05
N ILE A 218 5.42 10.82 11.04
CA ILE A 218 6.87 10.92 11.33
C ILE A 218 7.61 11.76 10.29
N ALA A 219 7.32 11.56 8.99
CA ALA A 219 7.96 12.35 7.94
C ALA A 219 7.69 13.87 8.09
N ARG A 220 6.50 14.24 8.56
CA ARG A 220 6.13 15.63 8.87
C ARG A 220 6.87 16.18 10.10
N GLU A 221 7.00 15.37 11.15
CA GLU A 221 7.73 15.77 12.38
C GLU A 221 9.25 15.89 12.15
N ALA A 222 9.81 15.09 11.24
CA ALA A 222 11.22 15.13 10.87
C ALA A 222 11.57 16.30 9.91
N SER A 223 10.56 16.93 9.29
CA SER A 223 10.74 18.08 8.39
C SER A 223 10.95 19.37 9.20
N PRO A 224 12.07 20.11 9.05
CA PRO A 224 12.44 21.24 9.91
C PRO A 224 11.59 22.52 9.77
N GLN A 225 10.40 22.47 9.16
CA GLN A 225 9.54 23.64 8.94
C GLN A 225 8.50 23.90 10.05
N GLY A 226 8.54 23.16 11.16
CA GLY A 226 7.58 23.31 12.28
C GLY A 226 7.98 24.28 13.41
N GLN A 227 9.17 24.89 13.38
CA GLN A 227 9.63 25.81 14.43
C GLN A 227 9.90 27.23 13.90
N THR A 228 8.86 27.92 13.47
CA THR A 228 8.89 29.39 13.44
C THR A 228 7.52 29.97 13.75
N GLY A 229 7.43 30.65 14.90
CA GLY A 229 6.48 31.75 15.09
C GLY A 229 5.46 31.56 16.21
N SER A 230 5.85 31.85 17.46
CA SER A 230 5.19 32.89 18.28
C SER A 230 5.78 32.95 19.69
N GLU A 231 6.94 33.61 19.83
CA GLU A 231 7.28 34.38 21.02
C GLU A 231 7.94 35.67 20.54
N VAL A 232 7.17 36.76 20.46
CA VAL A 232 7.40 38.10 21.07
C VAL A 232 6.07 38.85 21.00
#